data_AF-A0A961F9R3-F1
#
_entry.id   AF-A0A961F9R3-F1
#
_cell.length_a   1.000
_cell.length_b   1.000
_cell.length_c   1.000
_cell.angle_alpha   90.00
_cell.angle_beta   90.00
_cell.angle_gamma   90.00
#
_symmetry.space_group_name_H-M   'P 1'
#
loop_
_entity.id
_entity.type
_entity.pdbx_description
1 polymer ?
#
loop_
_entity_poly.entity_id
_entity_poly.type
_entity_poly.pdbx_seq_one_letter_code
_entity_poly.pdbx_strand_id
1 'polypeptide(L)'
;GTGLVETPALHPFLPGLCRHLLGEQLKLPCVPTWWCGQQKQLNMVLSDPQKWVLKEAFVRGARDPIFLGKIDEKSRTEALDRLKAAPHRWVAQEMLRLSTTPTWTGDRLEPRSLVWRTFALHQGGSYTMMPGGLSRVSPHVEGRVVTMRSGGISKDTWVLSDGPIATRPVAQSQPIIIRPARPPSAVPSRVADHLFWLGRYAERLEQTIRVLRTTLQRVSGEVTEIQTRELQSCLTLMEEAHLIPANLAPADIRPSIHELINDPKRESGVRQLVSSVRYNAAAARDRLSDDTWRLFNKIESDASPSLPPLKVSQALIALDTLILDLAAFSGMQIENMTHGHGWRFLEIGRRLERAIFTTPLIRAATIAAGMRDESVLGPLLEICDSTMTYRRLHFARPQLVQTAYLLFQDPSNPRSVAYQVERLVERLSELPVDPHRGSETSQVSRMQEILALVKSPNLPAWAAAQHLAAEALPEICTTVVEQLESLSSTLTENYFSHAVRKVR
;
A
#
# COMPACT_ATOMS: atom_id res chain seq x y z
N GLY A 1 26.99 6.92 -13.40
CA GLY A 1 26.23 8.07 -12.85
C GLY A 1 26.87 8.55 -11.55
N THR A 2 26.36 9.62 -10.94
CA THR A 2 26.97 10.26 -9.74
C THR A 2 27.02 9.36 -8.50
N GLY A 3 26.19 8.32 -8.43
CA GLY A 3 26.17 7.40 -7.30
C GLY A 3 27.49 6.69 -6.99
N LEU A 4 28.45 6.62 -7.93
CA LEU A 4 29.80 6.13 -7.62
C LEU A 4 30.55 7.14 -6.74
N VAL A 5 30.57 8.42 -7.11
CA VAL A 5 31.31 9.48 -6.39
C VAL A 5 30.65 9.87 -5.06
N GLU A 6 29.36 9.59 -4.89
CA GLU A 6 28.61 9.78 -3.63
C GLU A 6 28.90 8.67 -2.59
N THR A 7 29.71 7.67 -2.95
CA THR A 7 29.99 6.52 -2.09
C THR A 7 30.88 6.92 -0.90
N PRO A 8 30.50 6.63 0.36
CA PRO A 8 31.28 7.00 1.53
C PRO A 8 32.73 6.50 1.51
N ALA A 9 32.99 5.35 0.87
CA ALA A 9 34.34 4.80 0.68
C ALA A 9 35.30 5.74 -0.06
N LEU A 10 34.80 6.65 -0.90
CA LEU A 10 35.63 7.58 -1.67
C LEU A 10 36.00 8.85 -0.88
N HIS A 11 35.28 9.16 0.20
CA HIS A 11 35.51 10.36 0.99
C HIS A 11 36.97 10.55 1.45
N PRO A 12 37.68 9.52 1.94
CA PRO A 12 39.08 9.66 2.35
C PRO A 12 40.02 10.09 1.21
N PHE A 13 39.63 9.81 -0.04
CA PHE A 13 40.47 10.00 -1.22
C PHE A 13 40.13 11.29 -1.99
N LEU A 14 39.01 11.96 -1.68
CA LEU A 14 38.57 13.19 -2.35
C LEU A 14 39.64 14.29 -2.39
N PRO A 15 40.42 14.56 -1.32
CA PRO A 15 41.49 15.56 -1.40
C PRO A 15 42.56 15.23 -2.44
N GLY A 16 42.92 13.95 -2.58
CA GLY A 16 43.88 13.48 -3.58
C GLY A 16 43.32 13.53 -4.99
N LEU A 17 42.06 13.09 -5.15
CA LEU A 17 41.34 13.14 -6.43
C LEU A 17 41.16 14.58 -6.93
N CYS A 18 40.85 15.52 -6.04
CA CYS A 18 40.71 16.94 -6.38
C CYS A 18 42.01 17.51 -6.96
N ARG A 19 43.15 17.22 -6.32
CA ARG A 19 44.46 17.63 -6.84
C ARG A 19 44.82 16.99 -8.17
N HIS A 20 44.51 15.70 -8.32
CA HIS A 20 44.87 14.96 -9.54
C HIS A 20 44.00 15.32 -10.74
N LEU A 21 42.68 15.47 -10.54
CA LEU A 21 41.71 15.69 -11.62
C LEU A 21 41.49 17.17 -11.95
N LEU A 22 41.52 18.03 -10.93
CA LEU A 22 41.20 19.47 -11.07
C LEU A 22 42.42 20.37 -10.88
N GLY A 23 43.56 19.83 -10.45
CA GLY A 23 44.74 20.65 -10.11
C GLY A 23 44.56 21.54 -8.88
N GLU A 24 43.47 21.37 -8.13
CA GLU A 24 43.09 22.23 -7.00
C GLU A 24 43.04 21.48 -5.67
N GLN A 25 43.23 22.21 -4.56
CA GLN A 25 42.94 21.68 -3.23
C GLN A 25 41.43 21.63 -2.98
N LEU A 26 40.99 20.66 -2.19
CA LEU A 26 39.59 20.53 -1.80
C LEU A 26 39.19 21.70 -0.88
N LYS A 27 38.42 22.64 -1.41
CA LYS A 27 38.02 23.88 -0.70
C LYS A 27 37.07 23.63 0.47
N LEU A 28 36.15 22.67 0.35
CA LEU A 28 35.24 22.25 1.40
C LEU A 28 35.66 20.87 1.91
N PRO A 29 36.29 20.77 3.09
CA PRO A 29 36.74 19.49 3.61
C PRO A 29 35.55 18.59 3.92
N CYS A 30 35.66 17.32 3.56
CA CYS A 30 34.71 16.32 4.00
C CYS A 30 34.91 16.00 5.48
N VAL A 31 33.89 15.41 6.11
CA VAL A 31 34.04 14.82 7.44
C VAL A 31 35.23 13.86 7.42
N PRO A 32 36.18 13.95 8.36
CA PRO A 32 37.28 13.00 8.46
C PRO A 32 36.73 11.57 8.45
N THR A 33 37.14 10.82 7.43
CA THR A 33 36.59 9.50 7.12
C THR A 33 37.74 8.54 6.91
N TRP A 34 37.61 7.34 7.46
CA TRP A 34 38.58 6.26 7.32
C TRP A 34 37.87 5.04 6.77
N TRP A 35 38.38 4.50 5.67
CA TRP A 35 37.85 3.28 5.10
C TRP A 35 38.45 2.07 5.80
N CYS A 36 37.60 1.27 6.44
CA CYS A 36 38.03 0.12 7.25
C CYS A 36 38.51 -1.07 6.40
N GLY A 37 38.46 -0.97 5.06
CA GLY A 37 39.14 -1.91 4.17
C GLY A 37 40.67 -1.85 4.25
N GLN A 38 41.23 -0.75 4.77
CA GLN A 38 42.67 -0.63 5.00
C GLN A 38 43.00 -1.03 6.44
N GLN A 39 43.95 -1.96 6.62
CA GLN A 39 44.25 -2.58 7.92
C GLN A 39 44.65 -1.56 9.00
N LYS A 40 45.44 -0.54 8.63
CA LYS A 40 45.86 0.51 9.57
C LYS A 40 44.66 1.28 10.13
N GLN A 41 43.70 1.59 9.27
CA GLN A 41 42.48 2.31 9.60
C GLN A 41 41.54 1.44 10.44
N LEU A 42 41.40 0.16 10.11
CA LEU A 42 40.64 -0.79 10.93
C LEU A 42 41.19 -0.86 12.35
N ASN A 43 42.51 -1.04 12.51
CA ASN A 43 43.14 -1.12 13.83
C ASN A 43 42.91 0.14 14.66
N MET A 44 42.97 1.31 14.03
CA MET A 44 42.70 2.60 14.67
C MET A 44 41.23 2.74 15.11
N VAL A 45 40.29 2.20 14.34
CA VAL A 45 38.87 2.19 14.70
C VAL A 45 38.59 1.26 15.88
N LEU A 46 39.26 0.11 15.90
CA LEU A 46 39.13 -0.89 16.96
C LEU A 46 39.80 -0.47 18.28
N SER A 47 40.86 0.35 18.23
CA SER A 47 41.59 0.77 19.44
C SER A 47 40.82 1.77 20.32
N ASP A 48 39.97 2.60 19.71
CA ASP A 48 39.07 3.51 20.44
C ASP A 48 37.70 3.57 19.77
N PRO A 49 36.85 2.54 19.94
CA PRO A 49 35.55 2.45 19.27
C PRO A 49 34.61 3.62 19.58
N GLN A 50 34.73 4.23 20.76
CA GLN A 50 33.76 5.22 21.25
C GLN A 50 33.82 6.53 20.46
N LYS A 51 34.95 6.81 19.82
CA LYS A 51 35.17 8.02 19.02
C LYS A 51 34.44 8.02 17.67
N TRP A 52 34.07 6.84 17.18
CA TRP A 52 33.69 6.65 15.78
C TRP A 52 32.17 6.54 15.55
N VAL A 53 31.77 7.00 14.37
CA VAL A 53 30.46 6.77 13.78
C VAL A 53 30.63 5.82 12.60
N LEU A 54 30.03 4.63 12.66
CA LEU A 54 30.11 3.64 11.58
C LEU A 54 29.01 3.86 10.54
N LYS A 55 29.39 3.76 9.27
CA LYS A 55 28.50 3.75 8.11
C LYS A 55 28.91 2.66 7.12
N GLU A 56 27.94 2.14 6.37
CA GLU A 56 28.25 1.21 5.28
C GLU A 56 28.95 1.94 4.12
N ALA A 57 29.97 1.32 3.56
CA ALA A 57 30.88 1.90 2.60
C ALA A 57 30.27 2.04 1.20
N PHE A 58 29.36 1.14 0.79
CA PHE A 58 28.91 0.99 -0.62
C PHE A 58 27.38 1.04 -0.82
N VAL A 59 26.60 1.47 0.17
CA VAL A 59 25.13 1.46 0.07
C VAL A 59 24.59 2.70 -0.64
N ARG A 60 23.65 2.51 -1.57
CA ARG A 60 22.79 3.60 -2.09
C ARG A 60 21.64 3.86 -1.11
N GLY A 61 21.62 5.05 -0.52
CA GLY A 61 20.54 5.51 0.36
C GLY A 61 20.98 5.76 1.81
N ALA A 62 20.09 6.37 2.60
CA ALA A 62 20.34 6.69 4.00
C ALA A 62 19.91 5.52 4.90
N ARG A 63 20.87 4.70 5.36
CA ARG A 63 20.72 3.92 6.59
C ARG A 63 21.20 4.75 7.77
N ASP A 64 20.61 4.51 8.95
CA ASP A 64 20.98 5.27 10.14
C ASP A 64 22.43 4.95 10.54
N PRO A 65 23.26 5.99 10.77
CA PRO A 65 24.62 5.80 11.23
C PRO A 65 24.67 5.18 12.63
N ILE A 66 25.65 4.32 12.89
CA ILE A 66 25.84 3.70 14.20
C ILE A 66 26.84 4.51 15.00
N PHE A 67 26.38 5.19 16.05
CA PHE A 67 27.22 5.96 16.96
C PHE A 67 27.77 5.03 18.05
N LEU A 68 28.97 4.46 17.83
CA LEU A 68 29.53 3.43 18.71
C LEU A 68 29.65 3.89 20.18
N GLY A 69 29.99 5.16 20.42
CA GLY A 69 30.08 5.73 21.77
C GLY A 69 28.74 6.04 22.46
N LYS A 70 27.59 5.86 21.78
CA LYS A 70 26.26 6.22 22.29
C LYS A 70 25.27 5.06 22.35
N ILE A 71 25.70 3.87 21.94
CA ILE A 71 24.94 2.61 22.09
C ILE A 71 25.44 1.84 23.31
N ASP A 72 24.61 0.94 23.81
CA ASP A 72 24.93 0.03 24.90
C ASP A 72 26.06 -0.95 24.51
N GLU A 73 26.68 -1.55 25.52
CA GLU A 73 27.87 -2.39 25.35
C GLU A 73 27.61 -3.64 24.49
N LYS A 74 26.42 -4.25 24.59
CA LYS A 74 26.04 -5.40 23.78
C LYS A 74 25.91 -5.02 22.31
N SER A 75 25.12 -3.99 22.02
CA SER A 75 24.96 -3.46 20.65
C SER A 75 26.29 -3.00 20.04
N ARG A 76 27.18 -2.44 20.86
CA ARG A 76 28.54 -2.05 20.43
C ARG A 76 29.36 -3.26 20.02
N THR A 77 29.33 -4.32 20.82
CA THR A 77 30.06 -5.56 20.53
C THR A 77 29.57 -6.18 19.23
N GLU A 78 28.25 -6.27 19.03
CA GLU A 78 27.65 -6.76 17.78
C GLU A 78 28.03 -5.91 16.55
N ALA A 79 28.11 -4.58 16.70
CA ALA A 79 28.55 -3.69 15.63
C ALA A 79 30.04 -3.90 15.29
N LEU A 80 30.89 -4.08 16.31
CA LEU A 80 32.32 -4.34 16.13
C LEU A 80 32.59 -5.73 15.52
N ASP A 81 31.81 -6.74 15.85
CA ASP A 81 31.94 -8.07 15.26
C ASP A 81 31.56 -8.05 13.77
N ARG A 82 30.49 -7.33 13.41
CA ARG A 82 30.13 -7.07 12.00
C ARG A 82 31.20 -6.28 11.25
N LEU A 83 31.86 -5.33 11.92
CA LEU A 83 32.97 -4.59 11.37
C LEU A 83 34.17 -5.52 11.09
N LYS A 84 34.55 -6.37 12.03
CA LYS A 84 35.66 -7.33 11.89
C LYS A 84 35.40 -8.39 10.83
N ALA A 85 34.15 -8.86 10.70
CA ALA A 85 33.77 -9.89 9.74
C ALA A 85 33.89 -9.42 8.28
N ALA A 86 33.60 -8.14 8.01
CA ALA A 86 33.70 -7.59 6.66
C ALA A 86 34.19 -6.12 6.67
N PRO A 87 35.47 -5.84 7.00
CA PRO A 87 35.96 -4.49 7.22
C PRO A 87 35.82 -3.55 6.02
N HIS A 88 36.02 -4.09 4.82
CA HIS A 88 35.89 -3.34 3.57
C HIS A 88 34.49 -2.75 3.34
N ARG A 89 33.45 -3.29 3.99
CA ARG A 89 32.07 -2.80 3.89
C ARG A 89 31.78 -1.59 4.77
N TRP A 90 32.74 -1.12 5.56
CA TRP A 90 32.52 -0.07 6.54
C TRP A 90 33.45 1.11 6.36
N VAL A 91 32.93 2.30 6.66
CA VAL A 91 33.72 3.50 6.90
C VAL A 91 33.46 3.96 8.33
N ALA A 92 34.51 4.45 8.97
CA ALA A 92 34.41 5.15 10.24
C ALA A 92 34.55 6.65 9.99
N GLN A 93 33.69 7.44 10.62
CA GLN A 93 33.76 8.89 10.60
C GLN A 93 33.93 9.42 12.01
N GLU A 94 34.68 10.52 12.14
CA GLU A 94 34.81 11.19 13.42
C GLU A 94 33.47 11.82 13.83
N MET A 95 33.15 11.75 15.12
CA MET A 95 31.96 12.38 15.65
C MET A 95 32.14 13.90 15.73
N LEU A 96 31.55 14.62 14.77
CA LEU A 96 31.58 16.08 14.74
C LEU A 96 30.60 16.69 15.74
N ARG A 97 30.99 17.85 16.30
CA ARG A 97 30.07 18.76 16.98
C ARG A 97 29.40 19.63 15.92
N LEU A 98 28.09 19.47 15.77
CA LEU A 98 27.31 20.26 14.82
C LEU A 98 27.15 21.70 15.32
N SER A 99 27.04 22.64 14.39
CA SER A 99 26.63 24.01 14.68
C SER A 99 25.16 24.04 15.12
N THR A 100 24.80 25.02 15.95
CA THR A 100 23.45 25.18 16.48
C THR A 100 22.78 26.43 15.94
N THR A 101 21.44 26.39 15.85
CA THR A 101 20.59 27.54 15.55
C THR A 101 19.56 27.72 16.66
N PRO A 102 19.26 28.97 17.08
CA PRO A 102 18.25 29.22 18.12
C PRO A 102 16.86 28.80 17.62
N THR A 103 16.21 27.86 18.30
CA THR A 103 14.93 27.29 17.87
C THR A 103 13.90 27.48 18.97
N TRP A 104 12.74 28.02 18.60
CA TRP A 104 11.64 28.24 19.53
C TRP A 104 10.95 26.92 19.83
N THR A 105 10.94 26.50 21.10
CA THR A 105 10.35 25.24 21.55
C THR A 105 9.44 25.53 22.74
N GLY A 106 8.12 25.53 22.51
CA GLY A 106 7.12 25.85 23.53
C GLY A 106 7.20 27.33 23.93
N ASP A 107 7.80 27.60 25.08
CA ASP A 107 7.87 28.89 25.76
C ASP A 107 9.28 29.53 25.76
N ARG A 108 10.30 28.84 25.22
CA ARG A 108 11.69 29.30 25.26
C ARG A 108 12.47 29.05 23.98
N LEU A 109 13.53 29.83 23.80
CA LEU A 109 14.48 29.70 22.69
C LEU A 109 15.68 28.84 23.11
N GLU A 110 15.94 27.76 22.37
CA GLU A 110 17.03 26.83 22.68
C GLU A 110 17.98 26.61 21.51
N PRO A 111 19.29 26.42 21.75
CA PRO A 111 20.23 26.07 20.69
C PRO A 111 20.00 24.62 20.25
N ARG A 112 19.67 24.41 18.97
CA ARG A 112 19.46 23.07 18.39
C ARG A 112 20.38 22.83 17.20
N SER A 113 20.90 21.61 17.06
CA SER A 113 21.81 21.24 15.96
C SER A 113 21.14 21.45 14.59
N LEU A 114 21.89 22.02 13.64
CA LEU A 114 21.44 22.30 12.28
C LEU A 114 22.26 21.49 11.25
N VAL A 115 21.59 21.03 10.19
CA VAL A 115 22.23 20.58 8.96
C VAL A 115 21.65 21.37 7.80
N TRP A 116 22.54 21.93 6.97
CA TRP A 116 22.18 22.67 5.77
C TRP A 116 22.56 21.89 4.52
N ARG A 117 21.64 21.81 3.56
CA ARG A 117 21.87 21.23 2.23
C ARG A 117 21.67 22.30 1.17
N THR A 118 22.74 22.61 0.43
CA THR A 118 22.71 23.49 -0.74
C THR A 118 22.68 22.66 -2.04
N PHE A 119 22.33 23.31 -3.15
CA PHE A 119 22.17 22.69 -4.46
C PHE A 119 23.00 23.45 -5.50
N ALA A 120 23.72 22.70 -6.32
CA ALA A 120 24.44 23.20 -7.48
C ALA A 120 23.73 22.73 -8.75
N LEU A 121 23.58 23.63 -9.72
CA LEU A 121 23.02 23.31 -11.03
C LEU A 121 24.15 23.27 -12.06
N HIS A 122 24.21 22.20 -12.85
CA HIS A 122 25.10 22.14 -14.00
C HIS A 122 24.42 22.75 -15.22
N GLN A 123 24.95 23.87 -15.73
CA GLN A 123 24.46 24.52 -16.94
C GLN A 123 25.66 25.02 -17.77
N GLY A 124 25.65 24.69 -19.07
CA GLY A 124 26.65 25.18 -20.02
C GLY A 124 28.10 24.78 -19.70
N GLY A 125 28.32 23.61 -19.10
CA GLY A 125 29.66 23.13 -18.73
C GLY A 125 30.21 23.68 -17.41
N SER A 126 29.40 24.45 -16.66
CA SER A 126 29.77 25.00 -15.36
C SER A 126 28.72 24.66 -14.29
N TYR A 127 29.14 24.69 -13.02
CA TYR A 127 28.24 24.54 -11.88
C TYR A 127 27.92 25.92 -11.29
N THR A 128 26.64 26.23 -11.11
CA THR A 128 26.17 27.45 -10.43
C THR A 128 25.50 27.06 -9.11
N MET A 129 25.93 27.67 -8.01
CA MET A 129 25.32 27.48 -6.70
C MET A 129 24.01 28.26 -6.61
N MET A 130 22.96 27.61 -6.10
CA MET A 130 21.71 28.32 -5.81
C MET A 130 21.84 29.08 -4.49
N PRO A 131 21.45 30.38 -4.43
CA PRO A 131 21.46 31.14 -3.19
C PRO A 131 20.35 30.63 -2.26
N GLY A 132 20.71 29.73 -1.35
CA GLY A 132 19.80 29.15 -0.36
C GLY A 132 20.09 27.68 -0.08
N GLY A 133 19.09 27.00 0.45
CA GLY A 133 19.13 25.56 0.65
C GLY A 133 18.11 25.08 1.68
N LEU A 134 18.11 23.78 1.88
CA LEU A 134 17.25 23.13 2.87
C LEU A 134 17.98 23.08 4.21
N SER A 135 17.54 23.91 5.16
CA SER A 135 18.01 23.91 6.53
C SER A 135 17.12 23.07 7.42
N ARG A 136 17.71 22.09 8.11
CA ARG A 136 17.00 21.16 9.00
C ARG A 136 17.58 21.21 10.40
N VAL A 137 16.70 21.18 11.38
CA VAL A 137 17.02 21.31 12.80
C VAL A 137 16.62 20.03 13.54
N SER A 138 17.48 19.59 14.46
CA SER A 138 17.19 18.46 15.34
C SER A 138 16.02 18.77 16.28
N PRO A 139 15.05 17.85 16.43
CA PRO A 139 13.95 18.00 17.38
C PRO A 139 14.37 17.73 18.83
N HIS A 140 15.56 17.16 19.06
CA HIS A 140 16.13 16.92 20.40
C HIS A 140 17.32 17.83 20.69
N VAL A 141 17.46 18.29 21.94
CA VAL A 141 18.49 19.27 22.38
C VAL A 141 19.89 18.77 22.05
N GLU A 142 20.13 17.48 22.32
CA GLU A 142 21.39 16.80 22.01
C GLU A 142 21.33 15.95 20.74
N GLY A 143 20.23 16.02 19.99
CA GLY A 143 20.06 15.21 18.79
C GLY A 143 21.06 15.59 17.72
N ARG A 144 21.91 14.63 17.34
CA ARG A 144 22.93 14.76 16.29
C ARG A 144 22.50 14.13 14.96
N VAL A 145 21.32 13.50 14.96
CA VAL A 145 20.68 12.91 13.79
C VAL A 145 19.58 13.84 13.33
N VAL A 146 19.79 14.48 12.19
CA VAL A 146 18.81 15.39 11.58
C VAL A 146 18.21 14.70 10.36
N THR A 147 17.24 13.81 10.59
CA THR A 147 16.48 13.15 9.52
C THR A 147 14.99 13.46 9.62
N MET A 148 14.28 13.43 8.49
CA MET A 148 12.81 13.60 8.51
C MET A 148 12.11 12.44 9.21
N ARG A 149 12.71 11.24 9.21
CA ARG A 149 12.21 10.08 9.95
C ARG A 149 12.18 10.30 11.46
N SER A 150 13.03 11.19 11.97
CA SER A 150 13.11 11.53 13.39
C SER A 150 12.34 12.80 13.76
N GLY A 151 11.54 13.40 12.86
CA GLY A 151 10.73 14.60 13.16
C GLY A 151 11.49 15.94 13.09
N GLY A 152 12.51 16.06 12.24
CA GLY A 152 13.29 17.29 12.10
C GLY A 152 12.48 18.51 11.62
N ILE A 153 12.71 19.66 12.25
CA ILE A 153 12.07 20.95 11.92
C ILE A 153 12.81 21.58 10.73
N SER A 154 12.10 22.20 9.78
CA SER A 154 12.73 22.95 8.69
C SER A 154 12.82 24.43 9.04
N LYS A 155 13.90 25.08 8.63
CA LYS A 155 14.07 26.53 8.71
C LYS A 155 14.37 27.14 7.36
N ASP A 156 14.00 28.39 7.20
CA ASP A 156 14.42 29.17 6.04
C ASP A 156 15.93 29.47 6.11
N THR A 157 16.59 29.53 4.95
CA THR A 157 18.03 29.81 4.84
C THR A 157 18.25 31.11 4.10
N TRP A 158 18.60 32.16 4.83
CA TRP A 158 18.87 33.46 4.24
C TRP A 158 20.34 33.57 3.82
N VAL A 159 20.56 33.76 2.52
CA VAL A 159 21.88 34.12 1.98
C VAL A 159 21.85 35.63 1.73
N LEU A 160 22.64 36.36 2.51
CA LEU A 160 22.71 37.81 2.40
C LEU A 160 23.40 38.22 1.09
N SER A 161 22.99 39.37 0.55
CA SER A 161 23.62 39.97 -0.62
C SER A 161 24.14 41.36 -0.25
N ASP A 162 25.32 41.71 -0.76
CA ASP A 162 25.99 42.99 -0.50
C ASP A 162 25.36 44.18 -1.26
N GLY A 163 24.33 43.93 -2.07
CA GLY A 163 23.65 44.96 -2.85
C GLY A 163 22.19 44.62 -3.12
N PRO A 164 21.46 45.52 -3.79
CA PRO A 164 20.10 45.24 -4.22
C PRO A 164 20.13 44.04 -5.16
N ILE A 165 19.59 42.92 -4.68
CA ILE A 165 19.33 41.76 -5.52
C ILE A 165 18.31 42.21 -6.55
N ALA A 166 18.60 42.02 -7.83
CA ALA A 166 17.59 42.12 -8.86
C ALA A 166 16.49 41.14 -8.50
N THR A 167 15.43 41.63 -7.87
CA THR A 167 14.17 40.92 -7.81
C THR A 167 13.81 40.76 -9.26
N ARG A 168 14.07 39.57 -9.83
CA ARG A 168 13.37 39.18 -11.03
C ARG A 168 11.91 39.44 -10.65
N PRO A 169 11.21 40.40 -11.30
CA PRO A 169 9.79 40.55 -11.05
C PRO A 169 9.25 39.13 -11.19
N VAL A 170 8.49 38.68 -10.18
CA VAL A 170 7.75 37.40 -10.21
C VAL A 170 7.35 37.22 -11.66
N ALA A 171 7.96 36.23 -12.32
CA ALA A 171 8.15 36.24 -13.77
C ALA A 171 6.99 36.94 -14.46
N GLN A 172 7.24 38.04 -15.20
CA GLN A 172 6.25 38.70 -16.06
C GLN A 172 5.29 37.62 -16.51
N SER A 173 4.04 37.70 -16.03
CA SER A 173 3.10 36.58 -15.98
C SER A 173 3.30 35.79 -17.26
N GLN A 174 4.01 34.65 -17.18
CA GLN A 174 4.11 33.80 -18.35
C GLN A 174 2.64 33.64 -18.74
N PRO A 175 2.26 33.93 -20.00
CA PRO A 175 0.86 33.86 -20.40
C PRO A 175 0.36 32.57 -19.79
N ILE A 176 -0.68 32.62 -18.95
CA ILE A 176 -1.10 31.47 -18.17
C ILE A 176 -1.34 30.39 -19.20
N ILE A 177 -0.35 29.50 -19.37
CA ILE A 177 -0.49 28.37 -20.24
C ILE A 177 -1.35 27.51 -19.35
N ILE A 178 -2.67 27.66 -19.52
CA ILE A 178 -3.62 26.63 -19.15
C ILE A 178 -3.17 25.47 -20.02
N ARG A 179 -2.22 24.69 -19.50
CA ARG A 179 -1.98 23.35 -19.98
C ARG A 179 -3.28 22.68 -19.61
N PRO A 180 -4.20 22.42 -20.56
CA PRO A 180 -5.37 21.62 -20.23
C PRO A 180 -4.78 20.39 -19.56
N ALA A 181 -5.33 19.99 -18.42
CA ALA A 181 -4.85 18.82 -17.69
C ALA A 181 -4.97 17.62 -18.63
N ARG A 182 -3.93 17.37 -19.44
CA ARG A 182 -3.73 16.08 -20.06
C ARG A 182 -3.64 15.16 -18.86
N PRO A 183 -4.48 14.12 -18.76
CA PRO A 183 -4.35 13.16 -17.68
C PRO A 183 -2.87 12.79 -17.62
N PRO A 184 -2.20 12.92 -16.45
CA PRO A 184 -0.75 12.77 -16.37
C PRO A 184 -0.38 11.45 -17.03
N SER A 185 0.23 11.54 -18.21
CA SER A 185 0.25 10.46 -19.21
C SER A 185 1.22 9.34 -18.86
N ALA A 186 1.79 9.35 -17.66
CA ALA A 186 2.62 8.27 -17.15
C ALA A 186 2.55 8.27 -15.63
N VAL A 187 1.79 7.34 -15.07
CA VAL A 187 2.08 6.88 -13.71
C VAL A 187 3.24 5.91 -13.82
N PRO A 188 4.35 6.09 -13.08
CA PRO A 188 5.43 5.12 -13.08
C PRO A 188 4.87 3.72 -12.76
N SER A 189 5.28 2.68 -13.49
CA SER A 189 4.77 1.31 -13.31
C SER A 189 4.76 0.87 -11.84
N ARG A 190 5.79 1.24 -11.07
CA ARG A 190 5.87 0.99 -9.62
C ARG A 190 4.72 1.63 -8.84
N VAL A 191 4.36 2.86 -9.15
CA VAL A 191 3.25 3.57 -8.47
C VAL A 191 1.91 2.99 -8.91
N ALA A 192 1.77 2.61 -10.19
CA ALA A 192 0.58 1.95 -10.71
C ALA A 192 0.35 0.59 -10.04
N ASP A 193 1.41 -0.21 -9.87
CA ASP A 193 1.40 -1.51 -9.18
C ASP A 193 0.93 -1.36 -7.72
N HIS A 194 1.51 -0.42 -6.98
CA HIS A 194 1.08 -0.15 -5.61
C HIS A 194 -0.36 0.35 -5.52
N LEU A 195 -0.84 1.17 -6.45
CA LEU A 195 -2.23 1.63 -6.46
C LEU A 195 -3.21 0.49 -6.81
N PHE A 196 -2.84 -0.38 -7.75
CA PHE A 196 -3.61 -1.59 -8.08
C PHE A 196 -3.75 -2.51 -6.86
N TRP A 197 -2.63 -2.84 -6.21
CA TRP A 197 -2.65 -3.68 -5.02
C TRP A 197 -3.29 -3.00 -3.81
N LEU A 198 -3.17 -1.68 -3.66
CA LEU A 198 -3.91 -0.93 -2.65
C LEU A 198 -5.43 -1.14 -2.81
N GLY A 199 -5.93 -1.03 -4.05
CA GLY A 199 -7.33 -1.31 -4.36
C GLY A 199 -7.73 -2.74 -3.99
N ARG A 200 -6.95 -3.73 -4.42
CA ARG A 200 -7.22 -5.14 -4.11
C ARG A 200 -7.23 -5.42 -2.61
N TYR A 201 -6.19 -5.02 -1.88
CA TYR A 201 -6.12 -5.30 -0.45
C TYR A 201 -7.17 -4.55 0.37
N ALA A 202 -7.55 -3.33 -0.04
CA ALA A 202 -8.62 -2.60 0.62
C ALA A 202 -9.98 -3.31 0.43
N GLU A 203 -10.25 -3.81 -0.78
CA GLU A 203 -11.48 -4.55 -1.05
C GLU A 203 -11.50 -5.91 -0.33
N ARG A 204 -10.40 -6.66 -0.38
CA ARG A 204 -10.25 -7.93 0.34
C ARG A 204 -10.43 -7.75 1.85
N LEU A 205 -9.87 -6.67 2.41
CA LEU A 205 -10.07 -6.32 3.82
C LEU A 205 -11.54 -6.07 4.14
N GLU A 206 -12.25 -5.27 3.34
CA GLU A 206 -13.69 -5.01 3.53
C GLU A 206 -14.49 -6.32 3.51
N GLN A 207 -14.19 -7.20 2.55
CA GLN A 207 -14.86 -8.47 2.35
C GLN A 207 -14.63 -9.44 3.50
N THR A 208 -13.37 -9.64 3.91
CA THR A 208 -13.04 -10.45 5.09
C THR A 208 -13.77 -9.94 6.33
N ILE A 209 -13.76 -8.63 6.57
CA ILE A 209 -14.44 -8.04 7.72
C ILE A 209 -15.96 -8.29 7.68
N ARG A 210 -16.60 -8.17 6.51
CA ARG A 210 -18.04 -8.43 6.35
C ARG A 210 -18.38 -9.90 6.59
N VAL A 211 -17.56 -10.84 6.13
CA VAL A 211 -17.73 -12.27 6.44
C VAL A 211 -17.59 -12.50 7.94
N LEU A 212 -16.52 -12.01 8.57
CA LEU A 212 -16.30 -12.18 10.01
C LEU A 212 -17.44 -11.59 10.85
N ARG A 213 -17.92 -10.39 10.50
CA ARG A 213 -19.05 -9.73 11.17
C ARG A 213 -20.31 -10.57 11.06
N THR A 214 -20.65 -11.03 9.85
CA THR A 214 -21.85 -11.84 9.57
C THR A 214 -21.83 -13.13 10.37
N THR A 215 -20.68 -13.82 10.43
CA THR A 215 -20.51 -15.04 11.23
C THR A 215 -20.58 -14.77 12.72
N LEU A 216 -19.89 -13.73 13.22
CA LEU A 216 -19.89 -13.39 14.66
C LEU A 216 -21.27 -13.05 15.21
N GLN A 217 -22.15 -12.47 14.40
CA GLN A 217 -23.55 -12.21 14.77
C GLN A 217 -24.31 -13.52 15.04
N ARG A 218 -24.07 -14.58 14.24
CA ARG A 218 -24.67 -15.91 14.47
C ARG A 218 -24.04 -16.63 15.66
N VAL A 219 -22.72 -16.48 15.86
CA VAL A 219 -21.99 -17.10 16.98
C VAL A 219 -22.41 -16.52 18.35
N SER A 220 -22.95 -15.30 18.37
CA SER A 220 -23.38 -14.60 19.59
C SER A 220 -24.88 -14.72 19.89
N GLY A 221 -25.66 -15.24 18.94
CA GLY A 221 -27.11 -15.31 19.05
C GLY A 221 -27.63 -16.48 19.87
N GLU A 222 -28.95 -16.54 20.03
CA GLU A 222 -29.66 -17.64 20.69
C GLU A 222 -29.58 -18.93 19.86
N VAL A 223 -29.26 -20.05 20.51
CA VAL A 223 -29.19 -21.36 19.85
C VAL A 223 -30.59 -21.82 19.43
N THR A 224 -30.98 -21.45 18.22
CA THR A 224 -32.21 -21.90 17.55
C THR A 224 -31.84 -22.72 16.32
N GLU A 225 -32.73 -23.61 15.87
CA GLU A 225 -32.48 -24.45 14.68
C GLU A 225 -32.15 -23.61 13.43
N ILE A 226 -32.82 -22.46 13.28
CA ILE A 226 -32.56 -21.52 12.18
C ILE A 226 -31.16 -20.92 12.30
N GLN A 227 -30.77 -20.43 13.49
CA GLN A 227 -29.43 -19.86 13.68
C GLN A 227 -28.31 -20.89 13.53
N THR A 228 -28.55 -22.15 13.91
CA THR A 228 -27.58 -23.24 13.67
C THR A 228 -27.38 -23.48 12.18
N ARG A 229 -28.45 -23.49 11.37
CA ARG A 229 -28.35 -23.62 9.90
C ARG A 229 -27.66 -22.41 9.27
N GLU A 230 -28.01 -21.19 9.69
CA GLU A 230 -27.33 -19.99 9.21
C GLU A 230 -25.84 -19.94 9.60
N LEU A 231 -25.48 -20.43 10.79
CA LEU A 231 -24.08 -20.55 11.20
C LEU A 231 -23.35 -21.55 10.30
N GLN A 232 -23.93 -22.71 10.03
CA GLN A 232 -23.34 -23.69 9.10
C GLN A 232 -23.18 -23.13 7.69
N SER A 233 -24.16 -22.34 7.24
CA SER A 233 -24.07 -21.59 5.99
C SER A 233 -22.92 -20.57 6.00
N CYS A 234 -22.73 -19.83 7.10
CA CYS A 234 -21.60 -18.93 7.24
C CYS A 234 -20.25 -19.67 7.18
N LEU A 235 -20.15 -20.85 7.80
CA LEU A 235 -18.95 -21.69 7.72
C LEU A 235 -18.67 -22.13 6.27
N THR A 236 -19.70 -22.52 5.53
CA THR A 236 -19.59 -22.89 4.11
C THR A 236 -19.06 -21.72 3.28
N LEU A 237 -19.57 -20.51 3.51
CA LEU A 237 -19.09 -19.30 2.83
C LEU A 237 -17.65 -18.92 3.26
N MET A 238 -17.28 -19.13 4.52
CA MET A 238 -15.91 -18.89 5.01
C MET A 238 -14.90 -19.88 4.45
N GLU A 239 -15.29 -21.14 4.28
CA GLU A 239 -14.49 -22.18 3.64
C GLU A 239 -14.25 -21.85 2.16
N GLU A 240 -15.30 -21.47 1.43
CA GLU A 240 -15.21 -21.03 0.03
C GLU A 240 -14.34 -19.77 -0.12
N ALA A 241 -14.38 -18.85 0.86
CA ALA A 241 -13.50 -17.68 0.92
C ALA A 241 -12.07 -17.99 1.39
N HIS A 242 -11.73 -19.26 1.66
CA HIS A 242 -10.44 -19.72 2.17
C HIS A 242 -10.00 -19.05 3.50
N LEU A 243 -10.96 -18.62 4.32
CA LEU A 243 -10.68 -18.00 5.63
C LEU A 243 -10.47 -19.05 6.72
N ILE A 244 -11.05 -20.24 6.56
CA ILE A 244 -10.98 -21.36 7.49
C ILE A 244 -10.64 -22.66 6.74
N PRO A 245 -10.06 -23.66 7.43
CA PRO A 245 -9.89 -24.98 6.83
C PRO A 245 -11.24 -25.64 6.53
N ALA A 246 -11.23 -26.57 5.57
CA ALA A 246 -12.41 -27.31 5.18
C ALA A 246 -13.00 -28.12 6.35
N ASN A 247 -14.33 -28.16 6.44
CA ASN A 247 -15.07 -28.90 7.47
C ASN A 247 -14.74 -28.52 8.93
N LEU A 248 -14.42 -27.25 9.21
CA LEU A 248 -14.22 -26.77 10.57
C LEU A 248 -15.49 -26.96 11.42
N ALA A 249 -15.35 -27.54 12.62
CA ALA A 249 -16.48 -27.73 13.52
C ALA A 249 -17.00 -26.37 14.06
N PRO A 250 -18.33 -26.19 14.24
CA PRO A 250 -18.89 -24.96 14.78
C PRO A 250 -18.37 -24.56 16.17
N ALA A 251 -17.85 -25.51 16.96
CA ALA A 251 -17.23 -25.22 18.26
C ALA A 251 -15.90 -24.47 18.13
N ASP A 252 -15.15 -24.69 17.04
CA ASP A 252 -13.80 -24.18 16.84
C ASP A 252 -13.78 -22.82 16.10
N ILE A 253 -14.94 -22.35 15.63
CA ILE A 253 -15.04 -21.09 14.88
C ILE A 253 -14.63 -19.86 15.68
N ARG A 254 -14.91 -19.85 16.99
CA ARG A 254 -14.59 -18.70 17.88
C ARG A 254 -13.07 -18.48 17.96
N PRO A 255 -12.25 -19.49 18.28
CA PRO A 255 -10.80 -19.41 18.18
C PRO A 255 -10.32 -18.96 16.78
N SER A 256 -10.85 -19.55 15.71
CA SER A 256 -10.42 -19.21 14.34
C SER A 256 -10.71 -17.75 13.96
N ILE A 257 -11.88 -17.22 14.33
CA ILE A 257 -12.21 -15.80 14.11
C ILE A 257 -11.29 -14.91 14.95
N HIS A 258 -11.02 -15.29 16.20
CA HIS A 258 -10.09 -14.53 17.04
C HIS A 258 -8.70 -14.44 16.41
N GLU A 259 -8.19 -15.53 15.83
CA GLU A 259 -6.93 -15.55 15.10
C GLU A 259 -6.98 -14.70 13.82
N LEU A 260 -8.04 -14.81 13.01
CA LEU A 260 -8.23 -14.00 11.80
C LEU A 260 -8.27 -12.49 12.09
N ILE A 261 -8.79 -12.09 13.24
CA ILE A 261 -8.82 -10.68 13.66
C ILE A 261 -7.50 -10.25 14.28
N ASN A 262 -6.88 -11.09 15.11
CA ASN A 262 -5.81 -10.70 16.05
C ASN A 262 -4.46 -11.37 15.84
N ASP A 263 -4.19 -12.10 14.77
CA ASP A 263 -2.86 -12.62 14.45
C ASP A 263 -2.28 -11.82 13.26
N PRO A 264 -1.10 -11.17 13.37
CA PRO A 264 -0.56 -10.40 12.25
C PRO A 264 0.08 -11.28 11.17
N LYS A 265 0.30 -12.56 11.45
CA LYS A 265 0.89 -13.56 10.56
C LYS A 265 -0.16 -14.44 9.90
N ARG A 266 -1.40 -14.45 10.40
CA ARG A 266 -2.50 -15.17 9.77
C ARG A 266 -2.76 -14.60 8.38
N GLU A 267 -2.53 -15.45 7.36
CA GLU A 267 -2.83 -15.14 5.97
C GLU A 267 -4.31 -14.78 5.80
N SER A 268 -4.59 -13.76 4.99
CA SER A 268 -5.93 -13.20 4.79
C SER A 268 -6.64 -12.71 6.06
N GLY A 269 -5.92 -12.61 7.18
CA GLY A 269 -6.39 -12.02 8.42
C GLY A 269 -6.46 -10.49 8.35
N VAL A 270 -7.31 -9.89 9.18
CA VAL A 270 -7.57 -8.44 9.23
C VAL A 270 -6.27 -7.66 9.39
N ARG A 271 -5.40 -8.05 10.32
CA ARG A 271 -4.13 -7.33 10.58
C ARG A 271 -3.13 -7.41 9.44
N GLN A 272 -3.01 -8.59 8.82
CA GLN A 272 -2.12 -8.79 7.67
C GLN A 272 -2.60 -7.93 6.48
N LEU A 273 -3.91 -7.89 6.25
CA LEU A 273 -4.51 -7.10 5.17
C LEU A 273 -4.39 -5.59 5.44
N VAL A 274 -4.62 -5.12 6.67
CA VAL A 274 -4.38 -3.72 7.07
C VAL A 274 -2.92 -3.31 6.84
N SER A 275 -1.97 -4.17 7.21
CA SER A 275 -0.54 -3.94 6.93
C SER A 275 -0.26 -3.84 5.43
N SER A 276 -0.88 -4.69 4.61
CA SER A 276 -0.76 -4.69 3.15
C SER A 276 -1.36 -3.42 2.52
N VAL A 277 -2.51 -2.96 3.01
CA VAL A 277 -3.12 -1.68 2.63
C VAL A 277 -2.18 -0.53 2.97
N ARG A 278 -1.67 -0.47 4.21
CA ARG A 278 -0.76 0.59 4.65
C ARG A 278 0.53 0.62 3.83
N TYR A 279 1.14 -0.54 3.56
CA TYR A 279 2.36 -0.65 2.78
C TYR A 279 2.19 -0.05 1.37
N ASN A 280 1.12 -0.44 0.67
CA ASN A 280 0.85 0.05 -0.68
C ASN A 280 0.44 1.54 -0.69
N ALA A 281 -0.34 1.98 0.30
CA ALA A 281 -0.65 3.40 0.48
C ALA A 281 0.60 4.25 0.73
N ALA A 282 1.54 3.77 1.56
CA ALA A 282 2.80 4.47 1.83
C ALA A 282 3.66 4.58 0.57
N ALA A 283 3.66 3.54 -0.27
CA ALA A 283 4.45 3.51 -1.49
C ALA A 283 3.91 4.42 -2.60
N ALA A 284 2.62 4.78 -2.53
CA ALA A 284 1.94 5.73 -3.42
C ALA A 284 1.52 7.03 -2.70
N ARG A 285 2.21 7.41 -1.60
CA ARG A 285 1.83 8.53 -0.73
C ARG A 285 1.72 9.88 -1.43
N ASP A 286 2.51 10.10 -2.48
CA ASP A 286 2.48 11.30 -3.32
C ASP A 286 1.19 11.43 -4.15
N ARG A 287 0.38 10.37 -4.23
CA ARG A 287 -0.89 10.31 -4.97
C ARG A 287 -2.13 10.31 -4.07
N LEU A 288 -1.94 10.35 -2.76
CA LEU A 288 -3.01 10.32 -1.78
C LEU A 288 -3.10 11.67 -1.07
N SER A 289 -4.32 12.13 -0.81
CA SER A 289 -4.53 13.33 -0.01
C SER A 289 -4.09 13.11 1.44
N ASP A 290 -3.85 14.19 2.17
CA ASP A 290 -3.52 14.11 3.59
C ASP A 290 -4.65 13.48 4.40
N ASP A 291 -5.91 13.70 4.02
CA ASP A 291 -7.08 13.10 4.66
C ASP A 291 -7.15 11.59 4.43
N THR A 292 -6.89 11.13 3.20
CA THR A 292 -6.78 9.69 2.91
C THR A 292 -5.65 9.06 3.73
N TRP A 293 -4.53 9.76 3.92
CA TRP A 293 -3.45 9.27 4.77
C TRP A 293 -3.82 9.20 6.25
N ARG A 294 -4.54 10.20 6.78
CA ARG A 294 -5.06 10.18 8.16
C ARG A 294 -6.01 9.01 8.38
N LEU A 295 -6.88 8.73 7.40
CA LEU A 295 -7.80 7.60 7.45
C LEU A 295 -7.07 6.25 7.52
N PHE A 296 -5.99 6.06 6.75
CA PHE A 296 -5.20 4.82 6.86
C PHE A 296 -4.52 4.64 8.22
N ASN A 297 -4.06 5.73 8.85
CA ASN A 297 -3.53 5.65 10.22
C ASN A 297 -4.64 5.31 11.23
N LYS A 298 -5.87 5.81 11.01
CA LYS A 298 -7.04 5.44 11.82
C LYS A 298 -7.39 3.96 11.66
N ILE A 299 -7.49 3.45 10.42
CA ILE A 299 -7.74 2.03 10.13
C ILE A 299 -6.72 1.13 10.84
N GLU A 300 -5.44 1.51 10.81
CA GLU A 300 -4.40 0.75 11.50
C GLU A 300 -4.54 0.79 13.03
N SER A 301 -4.86 1.97 13.59
CA SER A 301 -5.11 2.13 15.02
C SER A 301 -6.31 1.28 15.46
N ASP A 302 -7.40 1.30 14.68
CA ASP A 302 -8.65 0.61 15.01
C ASP A 302 -8.54 -0.92 14.80
N ALA A 303 -7.64 -1.37 13.93
CA ALA A 303 -7.29 -2.78 13.73
C ALA A 303 -6.22 -3.31 14.71
N SER A 304 -5.68 -2.46 15.60
CA SER A 304 -4.65 -2.87 16.56
C SER A 304 -5.26 -3.70 17.70
N PRO A 305 -4.50 -4.66 18.28
CA PRO A 305 -5.07 -5.60 19.24
C PRO A 305 -5.61 -4.93 20.49
N SER A 306 -6.79 -5.37 20.91
CA SER A 306 -7.22 -5.24 22.31
C SER A 306 -6.57 -6.37 23.13
N LEU A 307 -6.06 -6.07 24.32
CA LEU A 307 -5.50 -7.09 25.22
C LEU A 307 -6.53 -8.22 25.46
N PRO A 308 -6.14 -9.51 25.38
CA PRO A 308 -7.07 -10.61 25.58
C PRO A 308 -7.72 -10.61 26.98
N PRO A 309 -8.94 -11.16 27.13
CA PRO A 309 -9.76 -11.79 26.10
C PRO A 309 -10.67 -10.78 25.37
N LEU A 310 -10.69 -10.84 24.03
CA LEU A 310 -11.53 -9.99 23.19
C LEU A 310 -12.98 -10.49 23.23
N LYS A 311 -13.91 -9.67 23.76
CA LYS A 311 -15.34 -10.02 23.81
C LYS A 311 -15.94 -9.92 22.41
N VAL A 312 -16.90 -10.80 22.07
CA VAL A 312 -17.51 -10.79 20.74
C VAL A 312 -18.18 -9.43 20.42
N SER A 313 -18.81 -8.79 21.41
CA SER A 313 -19.38 -7.45 21.22
C SER A 313 -18.33 -6.39 20.85
N GLN A 314 -17.13 -6.45 21.44
CA GLN A 314 -16.03 -5.56 21.09
C GLN A 314 -15.50 -5.85 19.68
N ALA A 315 -15.40 -7.13 19.31
CA ALA A 315 -15.03 -7.53 17.95
C ALA A 315 -16.01 -6.97 16.92
N LEU A 316 -17.32 -7.10 17.16
CA LEU A 316 -18.34 -6.57 16.26
C LEU A 316 -18.24 -5.04 16.10
N ILE A 317 -18.06 -4.29 17.20
CA ILE A 317 -17.89 -2.82 17.15
C ILE A 317 -16.64 -2.43 16.34
N ALA A 318 -15.53 -3.15 16.53
CA ALA A 318 -14.30 -2.90 15.78
C ALA A 318 -14.49 -3.18 14.28
N LEU A 319 -15.10 -4.32 13.93
CA LEU A 319 -15.39 -4.67 12.53
C LEU A 319 -16.36 -3.66 11.88
N ASP A 320 -17.41 -3.23 12.59
CA ASP A 320 -18.34 -2.19 12.11
C ASP A 320 -17.63 -0.85 11.85
N THR A 321 -16.73 -0.46 12.75
CA THR A 321 -15.93 0.77 12.60
C THR A 321 -15.02 0.69 11.36
N LEU A 322 -14.34 -0.44 11.16
CA LEU A 322 -13.49 -0.65 9.99
C LEU A 322 -14.30 -0.66 8.67
N ILE A 323 -15.53 -1.20 8.67
CA ILE A 323 -16.42 -1.12 7.50
C ILE A 323 -16.72 0.35 7.14
N LEU A 324 -17.03 1.19 8.14
CA LEU A 324 -17.28 2.61 7.92
C LEU A 324 -16.04 3.35 7.42
N ASP A 325 -14.86 3.04 7.96
CA ASP A 325 -13.61 3.64 7.51
C ASP A 325 -13.25 3.24 6.07
N LEU A 326 -13.50 1.99 5.68
CA LEU A 326 -13.28 1.53 4.30
C LEU A 326 -14.31 2.13 3.32
N ALA A 327 -15.56 2.32 3.77
CA ALA A 327 -16.55 3.06 3.00
C ALA A 327 -16.14 4.54 2.83
N ALA A 328 -15.62 5.17 3.87
CA ALA A 328 -15.07 6.53 3.80
C ALA A 328 -13.88 6.61 2.83
N PHE A 329 -12.97 5.62 2.86
CA PHE A 329 -11.88 5.53 1.88
C PHE A 329 -12.43 5.44 0.46
N SER A 330 -13.47 4.65 0.24
CA SER A 330 -14.13 4.52 -1.06
C SER A 330 -14.71 5.84 -1.56
N GLY A 331 -15.35 6.62 -0.68
CA GLY A 331 -15.86 7.95 -1.03
C GLY A 331 -14.74 8.94 -1.32
N MET A 332 -13.71 8.99 -0.47
CA MET A 332 -12.56 9.88 -0.67
C MET A 332 -11.79 9.57 -1.95
N GLN A 333 -11.69 8.31 -2.36
CA GLN A 333 -11.08 7.93 -3.64
C GLN A 333 -11.80 8.57 -4.83
N ILE A 334 -13.14 8.66 -4.78
CA ILE A 334 -13.95 9.22 -5.86
C ILE A 334 -13.82 10.73 -5.91
N GLU A 335 -13.85 11.39 -4.74
CA GLU A 335 -13.90 12.85 -4.59
C GLU A 335 -12.52 13.54 -4.59
N ASN A 336 -11.50 12.93 -3.97
CA ASN A 336 -10.24 13.60 -3.66
C ASN A 336 -9.07 13.22 -4.58
N MET A 337 -9.24 12.24 -5.47
CA MET A 337 -8.21 11.85 -6.44
C MET A 337 -8.57 12.37 -7.83
N THR A 338 -7.60 12.95 -8.54
CA THR A 338 -7.76 13.23 -9.96
C THR A 338 -7.89 11.90 -10.73
N HIS A 339 -8.90 11.77 -11.59
CA HIS A 339 -9.17 10.56 -12.38
C HIS A 339 -8.17 10.41 -13.55
N GLY A 340 -6.89 10.21 -13.21
CA GLY A 340 -5.82 9.79 -14.11
C GLY A 340 -5.59 8.27 -14.06
N HIS A 341 -4.54 7.77 -14.72
CA HIS A 341 -4.26 6.33 -14.77
C HIS A 341 -4.03 5.70 -13.38
N GLY A 342 -3.46 6.43 -12.41
CA GLY A 342 -3.24 5.90 -11.06
C GLY A 342 -4.54 5.59 -10.32
N TRP A 343 -5.53 6.50 -10.43
CA TRP A 343 -6.87 6.25 -9.90
C TRP A 343 -7.54 5.06 -10.61
N ARG A 344 -7.38 4.94 -11.95
CA ARG A 344 -7.91 3.81 -12.72
C ARG A 344 -7.34 2.47 -12.27
N PHE A 345 -6.02 2.36 -12.07
CA PHE A 345 -5.41 1.12 -11.57
C PHE A 345 -5.95 0.73 -10.19
N LEU A 346 -6.15 1.70 -9.30
CA LEU A 346 -6.75 1.45 -7.99
C LEU A 346 -8.20 0.96 -8.13
N GLU A 347 -8.99 1.63 -8.98
CA GLU A 347 -10.39 1.25 -9.25
C GLU A 347 -10.48 -0.16 -9.85
N ILE A 348 -9.68 -0.47 -10.86
CA ILE A 348 -9.57 -1.80 -11.48
C ILE A 348 -9.25 -2.85 -10.41
N GLY A 349 -8.25 -2.59 -9.55
CA GLY A 349 -7.90 -3.50 -8.46
C GLY A 349 -9.08 -3.81 -7.54
N ARG A 350 -9.84 -2.78 -7.13
CA ARG A 350 -11.04 -2.97 -6.29
C ARG A 350 -12.13 -3.77 -6.98
N ARG A 351 -12.49 -3.41 -8.21
CA ARG A 351 -13.56 -4.10 -8.96
C ARG A 351 -13.20 -5.55 -9.23
N LEU A 352 -11.95 -5.79 -9.62
CA LEU A 352 -11.44 -7.13 -9.90
C LEU A 352 -11.45 -8.01 -8.65
N GLU A 353 -10.93 -7.51 -7.53
CA GLU A 353 -10.99 -8.23 -6.25
C GLU A 353 -12.45 -8.49 -5.83
N ARG A 354 -13.33 -7.50 -6.00
CA ARG A 354 -14.75 -7.65 -5.66
C ARG A 354 -15.41 -8.78 -6.43
N ALA A 355 -15.20 -8.82 -7.75
CA ALA A 355 -15.74 -9.86 -8.61
C ALA A 355 -15.15 -11.24 -8.29
N ILE A 356 -13.82 -11.33 -8.08
CA ILE A 356 -13.12 -12.58 -7.73
C ILE A 356 -13.64 -13.15 -6.41
N PHE A 357 -13.92 -12.32 -5.42
CA PHE A 357 -14.41 -12.78 -4.11
C PHE A 357 -15.91 -13.11 -4.11
N THR A 358 -16.74 -12.31 -4.80
CA THR A 358 -18.20 -12.48 -4.75
C THR A 358 -18.65 -13.71 -5.56
N THR A 359 -17.97 -14.02 -6.65
CA THR A 359 -18.38 -15.09 -7.57
C THR A 359 -18.31 -16.51 -6.95
N PRO A 360 -17.25 -16.89 -6.22
CA PRO A 360 -17.20 -18.16 -5.46
C PRO A 360 -18.29 -18.24 -4.39
N LEU A 361 -18.58 -17.14 -3.68
CA LEU A 361 -19.64 -17.14 -2.67
C LEU A 361 -21.02 -17.38 -3.29
N ILE A 362 -21.30 -16.80 -4.46
CA ILE A 362 -22.52 -17.10 -5.23
C ILE A 362 -22.54 -18.57 -5.63
N ARG A 363 -21.41 -19.13 -6.07
CA ARG A 363 -21.28 -20.56 -6.42
C ARG A 363 -21.64 -21.45 -5.23
N ALA A 364 -20.98 -21.27 -4.09
CA ALA A 364 -21.22 -22.05 -2.88
C ALA A 364 -22.67 -21.94 -2.40
N ALA A 365 -23.23 -20.72 -2.39
CA ALA A 365 -24.63 -20.50 -2.04
C ALA A 365 -25.60 -21.18 -3.02
N THR A 366 -25.26 -21.22 -4.30
CA THR A 366 -26.08 -21.89 -5.32
C THR A 366 -26.09 -23.40 -5.16
N ILE A 367 -24.93 -23.99 -4.87
CA ILE A 367 -24.80 -25.43 -4.60
C ILE A 367 -25.61 -25.80 -3.35
N ALA A 368 -25.46 -25.04 -2.25
CA ALA A 368 -26.20 -25.27 -1.01
C ALA A 368 -27.73 -25.11 -1.20
N ALA A 369 -28.18 -24.07 -1.90
CA ALA A 369 -29.59 -23.88 -2.22
C ALA A 369 -30.14 -25.00 -3.12
N GLY A 370 -29.35 -25.53 -4.05
CA GLY A 370 -29.69 -26.71 -4.86
C GLY A 370 -29.93 -27.97 -4.02
N MET A 371 -29.23 -28.11 -2.90
CA MET A 371 -29.46 -29.15 -1.89
C MET A 371 -30.63 -28.84 -0.95
N ARG A 372 -31.48 -27.87 -1.30
CA ARG A 372 -32.63 -27.37 -0.52
C ARG A 372 -32.26 -26.66 0.77
N ASP A 373 -31.04 -26.14 0.88
CA ASP A 373 -30.64 -25.27 1.98
C ASP A 373 -30.59 -23.81 1.54
N GLU A 374 -31.73 -23.12 1.58
CA GLU A 374 -31.82 -21.69 1.29
C GLU A 374 -31.31 -20.80 2.44
N SER A 375 -30.91 -21.37 3.59
CA SER A 375 -30.44 -20.59 4.75
C SER A 375 -29.14 -19.82 4.47
N VAL A 376 -28.40 -20.22 3.43
CA VAL A 376 -27.17 -19.56 2.96
C VAL A 376 -27.41 -18.21 2.28
N LEU A 377 -28.59 -18.01 1.70
CA LEU A 377 -28.88 -16.83 0.89
C LEU A 377 -28.97 -15.56 1.74
N GLY A 378 -29.45 -15.67 2.99
CA GLY A 378 -29.48 -14.55 3.93
C GLY A 378 -28.08 -14.03 4.29
N PRO A 379 -27.19 -14.87 4.85
CA PRO A 379 -25.80 -14.53 5.10
C PRO A 379 -25.05 -14.02 3.85
N LEU A 380 -25.28 -14.62 2.67
CA LEU A 380 -24.70 -14.14 1.42
C LEU A 380 -25.11 -12.69 1.10
N LEU A 381 -26.41 -12.38 1.19
CA LEU A 381 -26.92 -11.03 0.97
C LEU A 381 -26.36 -10.01 1.97
N GLU A 382 -26.13 -10.43 3.22
CA GLU A 382 -25.52 -9.58 4.25
C GLU A 382 -24.03 -9.32 3.99
N ILE A 383 -23.27 -10.34 3.62
CA ILE A 383 -21.86 -10.23 3.23
C ILE A 383 -21.71 -9.30 2.03
N CYS A 384 -22.60 -9.43 1.04
CA CYS A 384 -22.63 -8.61 -0.16
C CYS A 384 -23.35 -7.27 0.01
N ASP A 385 -23.73 -6.88 1.23
CA ASP A 385 -24.38 -5.57 1.53
C ASP A 385 -25.64 -5.30 0.69
N SER A 386 -26.35 -6.36 0.30
CA SER A 386 -27.46 -6.33 -0.66
C SER A 386 -28.81 -6.72 -0.04
N THR A 387 -28.85 -6.98 1.29
CA THR A 387 -30.07 -7.32 2.02
C THR A 387 -31.19 -6.30 1.87
N MET A 388 -30.86 -5.01 1.97
CA MET A 388 -31.86 -3.94 1.82
C MET A 388 -32.41 -3.93 0.40
N THR A 389 -31.52 -3.90 -0.61
CA THR A 389 -31.88 -3.91 -2.04
C THR A 389 -32.77 -5.10 -2.39
N TYR A 390 -32.42 -6.30 -1.94
CA TYR A 390 -33.23 -7.51 -2.13
C TYR A 390 -34.64 -7.36 -1.55
N ARG A 391 -34.74 -6.93 -0.28
CA ARG A 391 -36.03 -6.77 0.41
C ARG A 391 -36.94 -5.77 -0.29
N ARG A 392 -36.39 -4.69 -0.86
CA ARG A 392 -37.15 -3.69 -1.62
C ARG A 392 -37.65 -4.21 -2.97
N LEU A 393 -36.94 -5.13 -3.61
CA LEU A 393 -37.31 -5.64 -4.94
C LEU A 393 -38.28 -6.82 -4.85
N HIS A 394 -38.07 -7.72 -3.88
CA HIS A 394 -38.76 -9.00 -3.85
C HIS A 394 -39.72 -9.18 -2.66
N PHE A 395 -39.66 -8.31 -1.64
CA PHE A 395 -40.57 -8.28 -0.46
C PHE A 395 -40.81 -9.65 0.24
N ALA A 396 -39.92 -10.62 0.04
CA ALA A 396 -40.08 -12.00 0.46
C ALA A 396 -38.78 -12.56 1.04
N ARG A 397 -38.83 -13.82 1.50
CA ARG A 397 -37.64 -14.57 1.92
C ARG A 397 -36.65 -14.67 0.74
N PRO A 398 -35.33 -14.70 1.01
CA PRO A 398 -34.33 -14.94 -0.02
C PRO A 398 -34.60 -16.25 -0.78
N GLN A 399 -34.64 -16.16 -2.11
CA GLN A 399 -34.81 -17.30 -3.01
C GLN A 399 -33.62 -17.31 -3.98
N LEU A 400 -33.22 -18.52 -4.42
CA LEU A 400 -31.98 -18.71 -5.18
C LEU A 400 -31.92 -17.82 -6.42
N VAL A 401 -32.93 -17.88 -7.29
CA VAL A 401 -32.90 -17.22 -8.59
C VAL A 401 -32.85 -15.70 -8.45
N GLN A 402 -33.66 -15.13 -7.56
CA GLN A 402 -33.69 -13.68 -7.30
C GLN A 402 -32.37 -13.21 -6.67
N THR A 403 -31.82 -14.00 -5.76
CA THR A 403 -30.53 -13.68 -5.10
C THR A 403 -29.39 -13.74 -6.11
N ALA A 404 -29.35 -14.79 -6.92
CA ALA A 404 -28.38 -14.95 -8.01
C ALA A 404 -28.53 -13.82 -9.04
N TYR A 405 -29.74 -13.43 -9.42
CA TYR A 405 -29.94 -12.32 -10.34
C TYR A 405 -29.37 -11.01 -9.78
N LEU A 406 -29.71 -10.68 -8.53
CA LEU A 406 -29.26 -9.45 -7.87
C LEU A 406 -27.74 -9.39 -7.69
N LEU A 407 -27.09 -10.50 -7.38
CA LEU A 407 -25.65 -10.54 -7.08
C LEU A 407 -24.77 -10.92 -8.27
N PHE A 408 -25.31 -11.60 -9.29
CA PHE A 408 -24.55 -12.03 -10.45
C PHE A 408 -24.83 -11.17 -11.69
N GLN A 409 -26.09 -10.91 -12.02
CA GLN A 409 -26.49 -10.34 -13.32
C GLN A 409 -26.97 -8.89 -13.29
N ASP A 410 -27.49 -8.39 -12.18
CA ASP A 410 -28.10 -7.05 -12.12
C ASP A 410 -27.06 -5.95 -12.30
N PRO A 411 -27.02 -5.23 -13.45
CA PRO A 411 -26.02 -4.21 -13.71
C PRO A 411 -26.29 -2.91 -12.93
N SER A 412 -27.40 -2.80 -12.21
CA SER A 412 -27.70 -1.63 -11.37
C SER A 412 -27.16 -1.78 -9.94
N ASN A 413 -26.87 -3.00 -9.50
CA ASN A 413 -26.35 -3.26 -8.18
C ASN A 413 -24.81 -3.11 -8.14
N PRO A 414 -24.24 -2.15 -7.39
CA PRO A 414 -22.78 -1.93 -7.33
C PRO A 414 -22.00 -3.06 -6.67
N ARG A 415 -22.68 -4.08 -6.15
CA ARG A 415 -22.11 -5.31 -5.59
C ARG A 415 -22.18 -6.50 -6.54
N SER A 416 -22.93 -6.40 -7.64
CA SER A 416 -23.07 -7.52 -8.57
C SER A 416 -21.80 -7.77 -9.38
N VAL A 417 -21.62 -9.02 -9.82
CA VAL A 417 -20.52 -9.41 -10.72
C VAL A 417 -20.65 -8.67 -12.06
N ALA A 418 -21.85 -8.61 -12.65
CA ALA A 418 -22.11 -7.85 -13.88
C ALA A 418 -21.68 -6.39 -13.77
N TYR A 419 -22.04 -5.68 -12.69
CA TYR A 419 -21.62 -4.29 -12.50
C TYR A 419 -20.10 -4.17 -12.42
N GLN A 420 -19.41 -5.05 -11.68
CA GLN A 420 -17.95 -4.98 -11.58
C GLN A 420 -17.30 -5.16 -12.96
N VAL A 421 -17.76 -6.16 -13.71
CA VAL A 421 -17.23 -6.51 -15.03
C VAL A 421 -17.50 -5.37 -16.03
N GLU A 422 -18.69 -4.76 -16.03
CA GLU A 422 -18.99 -3.60 -16.89
C GLU A 422 -18.06 -2.42 -16.60
N ARG A 423 -17.85 -2.07 -15.32
CA ARG A 423 -16.92 -1.00 -14.95
C ARG A 423 -15.48 -1.34 -15.30
N LEU A 424 -15.09 -2.61 -15.19
CA LEU A 424 -13.77 -3.07 -15.62
C LEU A 424 -13.58 -2.91 -17.14
N VAL A 425 -14.57 -3.25 -17.96
CA VAL A 425 -14.52 -2.99 -19.43
C VAL A 425 -14.27 -1.50 -19.69
N GLU A 426 -15.06 -0.62 -19.07
CA GLU A 426 -14.91 0.83 -19.23
C GLU A 426 -13.50 1.30 -18.84
N ARG A 427 -13.01 0.90 -17.67
CA ARG A 427 -11.72 1.42 -17.16
C ARG A 427 -10.52 0.87 -17.90
N LEU A 428 -10.58 -0.37 -18.35
CA LEU A 428 -9.53 -0.97 -19.19
C LEU A 428 -9.44 -0.27 -20.55
N SER A 429 -10.58 0.17 -21.12
CA SER A 429 -10.59 0.90 -22.40
C SER A 429 -9.94 2.29 -22.33
N GLU A 430 -9.75 2.84 -21.13
CA GLU A 430 -9.16 4.15 -20.87
C GLU A 430 -7.70 4.07 -20.37
N LEU A 431 -7.11 2.89 -20.31
CA LEU A 431 -5.69 2.72 -20.00
C LEU A 431 -4.81 3.13 -21.20
N PRO A 432 -3.53 3.49 -20.97
CA PRO A 432 -2.67 3.97 -22.04
C PRO A 432 -2.15 2.81 -22.89
N VAL A 433 -2.24 2.98 -24.22
CA VAL A 433 -1.70 2.07 -25.23
C VAL A 433 -0.18 2.22 -25.30
N ASP A 434 0.56 1.12 -25.23
CA ASP A 434 1.91 1.10 -25.78
C ASP A 434 1.81 0.73 -27.26
N PRO A 435 2.10 1.64 -28.22
CA PRO A 435 2.01 1.36 -29.66
C PRO A 435 2.86 0.17 -30.11
N HIS A 436 3.87 -0.20 -29.33
CA HIS A 436 4.78 -1.33 -29.60
C HIS A 436 4.34 -2.64 -28.93
N ARG A 437 3.36 -2.61 -28.03
CA ARG A 437 2.73 -3.79 -27.43
C ARG A 437 1.28 -3.85 -27.93
N GLY A 438 1.03 -4.59 -29.01
CA GLY A 438 -0.31 -4.78 -29.62
C GLY A 438 -1.34 -5.53 -28.75
N SER A 439 -1.44 -5.21 -27.45
CA SER A 439 -2.17 -5.96 -26.43
C SER A 439 -3.48 -5.31 -25.96
N GLU A 440 -3.82 -4.07 -26.35
CA GLU A 440 -5.07 -3.46 -25.87
C GLU A 440 -6.32 -4.19 -26.35
N THR A 441 -6.31 -4.64 -27.61
CA THR A 441 -7.42 -5.43 -28.16
C THR A 441 -7.60 -6.74 -27.40
N SER A 442 -6.59 -7.27 -26.70
CA SER A 442 -6.73 -8.57 -26.02
C SER A 442 -7.41 -8.46 -24.65
N GLN A 443 -7.11 -7.46 -23.82
CA GLN A 443 -7.66 -7.40 -22.45
C GLN A 443 -9.09 -6.90 -22.40
N VAL A 444 -9.41 -5.88 -23.22
CA VAL A 444 -10.78 -5.38 -23.32
C VAL A 444 -11.69 -6.45 -23.93
N SER A 445 -11.25 -7.13 -25.01
CA SER A 445 -12.04 -8.23 -25.60
C SER A 445 -12.24 -9.38 -24.62
N ARG A 446 -11.20 -9.77 -23.88
CA ARG A 446 -11.33 -10.80 -22.84
C ARG A 446 -12.32 -10.40 -21.74
N MET A 447 -12.32 -9.14 -21.31
CA MET A 447 -13.30 -8.66 -20.32
C MET A 447 -14.72 -8.62 -20.92
N GLN A 448 -14.88 -8.31 -22.20
CA GLN A 448 -16.16 -8.39 -22.91
C GLN A 448 -16.66 -9.84 -23.02
N GLU A 449 -15.78 -10.81 -23.22
CA GLU A 449 -16.11 -12.25 -23.18
C GLU A 449 -16.59 -12.66 -21.78
N ILE A 450 -15.90 -12.23 -20.72
CA ILE A 450 -16.35 -12.45 -19.33
C ILE A 450 -17.75 -11.83 -19.11
N LEU A 451 -17.98 -10.61 -19.63
CA LEU A 451 -19.27 -9.94 -19.52
C LEU A 451 -20.39 -10.72 -20.24
N ALA A 452 -20.10 -11.23 -21.43
CA ALA A 452 -21.03 -12.07 -22.18
C ALA A 452 -21.35 -13.36 -21.41
N LEU A 453 -20.35 -13.99 -20.80
CA LEU A 453 -20.52 -15.17 -19.97
C LEU A 453 -21.39 -14.88 -18.74
N VAL A 454 -21.16 -13.78 -18.03
CA VAL A 454 -21.98 -13.35 -16.88
C VAL A 454 -23.44 -13.09 -17.29
N LYS A 455 -23.67 -12.58 -18.50
CA LYS A 455 -25.01 -12.31 -19.04
C LYS A 455 -25.68 -13.52 -19.68
N SER A 456 -24.94 -14.62 -19.89
CA SER A 456 -25.45 -15.81 -20.60
C SER A 456 -26.60 -16.57 -19.90
N PRO A 457 -26.63 -16.76 -18.55
CA PRO A 457 -27.73 -17.49 -17.94
C PRO A 457 -29.02 -16.67 -17.97
N ASN A 458 -30.15 -17.31 -18.30
CA ASN A 458 -31.45 -16.64 -18.32
C ASN A 458 -32.15 -16.80 -16.96
N LEU A 459 -31.57 -16.20 -15.92
CA LEU A 459 -32.11 -16.29 -14.56
C LEU A 459 -33.59 -15.88 -14.46
N PRO A 460 -34.08 -14.81 -15.12
CA PRO A 460 -35.50 -14.48 -15.09
C PRO A 460 -36.41 -15.60 -15.61
N ALA A 461 -36.01 -16.31 -16.68
CA ALA A 461 -36.77 -17.45 -17.19
C ALA A 461 -36.71 -18.67 -16.26
N TRP A 462 -35.68 -18.78 -15.42
CA TRP A 462 -35.51 -19.89 -14.47
C TRP A 462 -36.20 -19.66 -13.12
N ALA A 463 -36.94 -18.55 -12.94
CA ALA A 463 -37.63 -18.24 -11.69
C ALA A 463 -38.57 -19.37 -11.21
N ALA A 464 -39.22 -20.07 -12.14
CA ALA A 464 -40.08 -21.22 -11.84
C ALA A 464 -39.34 -22.58 -11.84
N ALA A 465 -38.07 -22.61 -12.24
CA ALA A 465 -37.25 -23.80 -12.44
C ALA A 465 -35.88 -23.66 -11.76
N GLN A 466 -35.87 -23.49 -10.44
CA GLN A 466 -34.65 -23.23 -9.66
C GLN A 466 -33.52 -24.27 -9.84
N HIS A 467 -33.87 -25.52 -10.16
CA HIS A 467 -32.88 -26.57 -10.44
C HIS A 467 -31.96 -26.22 -11.62
N LEU A 468 -32.48 -25.52 -12.65
CA LEU A 468 -31.67 -25.07 -13.79
C LEU A 468 -30.58 -24.07 -13.34
N ALA A 469 -30.93 -23.17 -12.41
CA ALA A 469 -29.96 -22.25 -11.84
C ALA A 469 -28.93 -22.99 -10.97
N ALA A 470 -29.38 -23.98 -10.19
CA ALA A 470 -28.51 -24.80 -9.34
C ALA A 470 -27.50 -25.64 -10.14
N GLU A 471 -27.88 -26.10 -11.33
CA GLU A 471 -27.02 -26.90 -12.21
C GLU A 471 -26.05 -26.04 -13.03
N ALA A 472 -26.54 -24.97 -13.66
CA ALA A 472 -25.75 -24.20 -14.63
C ALA A 472 -24.84 -23.14 -13.98
N LEU A 473 -25.32 -22.44 -12.95
CA LEU A 473 -24.62 -21.27 -12.41
C LEU A 473 -23.28 -21.61 -11.74
N PRO A 474 -23.11 -22.75 -11.03
CA PRO A 474 -21.82 -23.08 -10.42
C PRO A 474 -20.66 -23.19 -11.41
N GLU A 475 -20.89 -23.82 -12.57
CA GLU A 475 -19.89 -23.98 -13.63
C GLU A 475 -19.53 -22.63 -14.27
N ILE A 476 -20.54 -21.79 -14.52
CA ILE A 476 -20.35 -20.42 -15.02
C ILE A 476 -19.52 -19.61 -14.03
N CYS A 477 -19.85 -19.66 -12.73
CA CYS A 477 -19.10 -18.97 -11.68
C CYS A 477 -17.64 -19.40 -11.64
N THR A 478 -17.36 -20.71 -11.73
CA THR A 478 -15.98 -21.23 -11.78
C THR A 478 -15.23 -20.66 -12.97
N THR A 479 -15.83 -20.71 -14.16
CA THR A 479 -15.21 -20.19 -15.39
C THR A 479 -14.94 -18.69 -15.30
N VAL A 480 -15.88 -17.91 -14.74
CA VAL A 480 -15.73 -16.45 -14.57
C VAL A 480 -14.56 -16.13 -13.63
N VAL A 481 -14.45 -16.82 -12.49
CA VAL A 481 -13.35 -16.60 -11.53
C VAL A 481 -11.99 -16.91 -12.14
N GLU A 482 -11.85 -18.06 -12.80
CA GLU A 482 -10.60 -18.46 -13.46
C GLU A 482 -10.16 -17.43 -14.51
N GLN A 483 -11.10 -16.89 -15.28
CA GLN A 483 -10.80 -15.85 -16.26
C GLN A 483 -10.42 -14.51 -15.62
N LEU A 484 -11.08 -14.10 -14.53
CA LEU A 484 -10.75 -12.88 -13.78
C LEU A 484 -9.36 -12.98 -13.11
N GLU A 485 -9.03 -14.12 -12.52
CA GLU A 485 -7.71 -14.36 -11.93
C GLU A 485 -6.61 -14.37 -12.99
N SER A 486 -6.84 -15.06 -14.11
CA SER A 486 -5.91 -15.06 -15.24
C SER A 486 -5.69 -13.65 -15.80
N LEU A 487 -6.74 -12.84 -15.90
CA LEU A 487 -6.61 -11.44 -16.29
C LEU A 487 -5.78 -10.63 -15.30
N SER A 488 -5.95 -10.83 -13.99
CA SER A 488 -5.11 -10.18 -12.97
C SER A 488 -3.63 -10.41 -13.22
N SER A 489 -3.25 -11.67 -13.51
CA SER A 489 -1.88 -12.03 -13.84
C SER A 489 -1.41 -11.31 -15.09
N THR A 490 -2.24 -11.28 -16.14
CA THR A 490 -1.88 -10.59 -17.39
C THR A 490 -1.74 -9.07 -17.22
N LEU A 491 -2.59 -8.43 -16.41
CA LEU A 491 -2.47 -7.00 -16.08
C LEU A 491 -1.15 -6.71 -15.36
N THR A 492 -0.75 -7.60 -14.45
CA THR A 492 0.52 -7.49 -13.71
C THR A 492 1.72 -7.60 -14.66
N GLU A 493 1.70 -8.56 -15.58
CA GLU A 493 2.74 -8.72 -16.58
C GLU A 493 2.82 -7.53 -17.55
N ASN A 494 1.68 -7.04 -18.01
CA ASN A 494 1.63 -6.02 -19.05
C ASN A 494 1.92 -4.60 -18.54
N TYR A 495 1.48 -4.24 -17.33
CA TYR A 495 1.60 -2.87 -16.84
C TYR A 495 2.66 -2.69 -15.74
N PHE A 496 2.99 -3.75 -14.99
CA PHE A 496 3.87 -3.64 -13.80
C PHE A 496 5.23 -4.33 -13.98
N SER A 497 5.35 -5.32 -14.87
CA SER A 497 6.62 -6.00 -15.12
C SER A 497 7.57 -5.17 -15.99
N HIS A 498 8.76 -4.88 -15.45
CA HIS A 498 9.88 -4.27 -16.16
C HIS A 498 10.69 -5.26 -17.02
N ALA A 499 10.20 -6.49 -17.20
CA ALA A 499 10.82 -7.41 -18.14
C ALA A 499 10.61 -6.86 -19.56
N VAL A 500 11.61 -6.12 -20.06
CA VAL A 500 11.84 -5.93 -21.49
C VAL A 500 11.93 -7.34 -22.06
N ARG A 501 10.83 -7.87 -22.62
CA ARG A 501 10.90 -8.95 -23.60
C ARG A 501 11.73 -8.36 -24.73
N LYS A 502 13.06 -8.55 -24.66
CA LYS A 502 13.93 -8.44 -25.82
C LYS A 502 13.40 -9.48 -26.79
N VAL A 503 12.55 -9.02 -27.70
CA VAL A 503 12.21 -9.76 -28.92
C VAL A 503 13.54 -10.13 -29.55
N ARG A 504 13.77 -11.43 -29.71
CA ARG A 504 14.87 -11.96 -30.51
C ARG A 504 14.52 -11.83 -31.98
#